data_AF-A0A3C2E9Q2-F1
#
_entry.id   AF-A0A3C2E9Q2-F1
#
_cell.length_a   1.000
_cell.length_b   1.000
_cell.length_c   1.000
_cell.angle_alpha   90.00
_cell.angle_beta   90.00
_cell.angle_gamma   90.00
#
_symmetry.space_group_name_H-M   'P 1'
#
loop_
_entity.id
_entity.type
_entity.pdbx_description
1 polymer ?
#
loop_
_entity_poly.entity_id
_entity_poly.type
_entity_poly.pdbx_seq_one_letter_code
_entity_poly.pdbx_strand_id
1 'polypeptide(L)'
;MLPISRRLALKSAFAAAAAGFLQPWRGTAMAQTGPMPGDPFSLGVASGDPTPDGFVLWTRLAPLPLEPLGGLGEQPVAVTLEVA
;
A
#
# COMPACT_ATOMS: atom_id res chain seq x y z
N MET A 1 -14.86 -32.56 26.41
CA MET A 1 -15.33 -31.85 25.20
C MET A 1 -16.00 -30.56 25.65
N LEU A 2 -15.37 -29.39 25.44
CA LEU A 2 -16.01 -28.12 25.83
C LEU A 2 -17.26 -27.89 24.97
N PRO A 3 -18.44 -27.65 25.55
CA PRO A 3 -19.67 -27.43 24.78
C PRO A 3 -19.58 -26.10 24.02
N ILE A 4 -19.76 -26.15 22.71
CA ILE A 4 -19.75 -24.97 21.84
C ILE A 4 -20.96 -24.10 22.19
N SER A 5 -20.71 -22.94 22.82
CA SER A 5 -21.76 -21.97 23.16
C SER A 5 -22.11 -21.10 21.94
N ARG A 6 -23.42 -20.91 21.65
CA ARG A 6 -23.94 -20.00 20.60
C ARG A 6 -23.31 -18.61 20.65
N ARG A 7 -23.08 -18.07 21.85
CA ARG A 7 -22.45 -16.76 22.06
C ARG A 7 -21.02 -16.72 21.53
N LEU A 8 -20.28 -17.81 21.67
CA LEU A 8 -18.92 -17.93 21.15
C LEU A 8 -18.96 -17.98 19.61
N ALA A 9 -19.89 -18.74 19.04
CA ALA A 9 -20.09 -18.82 17.59
C ALA A 9 -20.44 -17.46 16.95
N LEU A 10 -21.30 -16.67 17.62
CA LEU A 10 -21.64 -15.32 17.15
C LEU A 10 -20.45 -14.36 17.24
N LYS A 11 -19.68 -14.43 18.33
CA LYS A 11 -18.47 -13.60 18.49
C LYS A 11 -17.41 -13.92 17.43
N SER A 12 -17.20 -15.21 17.13
CA SER A 12 -16.25 -15.62 16.09
C SER A 12 -16.71 -15.22 14.70
N ALA A 13 -18.01 -15.32 14.39
CA ALA A 13 -18.55 -14.88 13.11
C ALA A 13 -18.39 -13.36 12.90
N PHE A 14 -18.65 -12.56 13.95
CA PHE A 14 -18.44 -11.12 13.90
C PHE A 14 -16.96 -10.75 13.72
N ALA A 15 -16.06 -11.39 14.47
CA ALA A 15 -14.62 -11.17 14.32
C ALA A 15 -14.12 -11.52 12.91
N ALA A 16 -14.61 -12.61 12.32
CA ALA A 16 -14.28 -13.00 10.95
C ALA A 16 -14.79 -11.99 9.92
N ALA A 17 -16.02 -11.49 10.07
CA ALA A 17 -16.57 -10.46 9.19
C ALA A 17 -15.79 -9.13 9.27
N ALA A 18 -15.42 -8.69 10.48
CA ALA A 18 -14.61 -7.50 10.67
C ALA A 18 -13.19 -7.65 10.08
N ALA A 19 -12.58 -8.84 10.20
CA ALA A 19 -11.29 -9.13 9.58
C ALA A 19 -11.35 -9.07 8.04
N GLY A 20 -12.43 -9.57 7.43
CA GLY A 20 -12.65 -9.46 5.99
C GLY A 20 -12.81 -8.00 5.51
N PHE A 21 -13.45 -7.15 6.32
CA PHE A 21 -13.64 -5.74 5.99
C PHE A 21 -12.35 -4.91 6.03
N LEU A 22 -11.39 -5.31 6.87
CA LEU A 22 -10.07 -4.67 6.99
C LEU A 22 -9.05 -5.21 5.99
N GLN A 23 -9.34 -6.31 5.31
CA GLN A 23 -8.44 -6.94 4.34
C GLN A 23 -8.08 -6.05 3.14
N PRO A 24 -8.99 -5.29 2.49
CA PRO A 24 -8.62 -4.42 1.36
C PRO A 24 -7.77 -3.22 1.77
N TRP A 25 -7.80 -2.82 3.05
CA TRP A 25 -6.92 -1.77 3.60
C TRP A 25 -5.52 -2.29 3.90
N ARG A 26 -5.37 -3.61 4.02
CA ARG A 26 -4.08 -4.28 4.12
C ARG A 26 -3.59 -4.59 2.72
N GLY A 27 -3.15 -3.56 2.01
CA GLY A 27 -2.43 -3.73 0.75
C GLY A 27 -1.23 -4.65 0.99
N THR A 28 -1.29 -5.89 0.53
CA THR A 28 -0.13 -6.79 0.54
C THR A 28 0.75 -6.39 -0.64
N ALA A 29 1.58 -5.38 -0.43
CA ALA A 29 2.63 -5.06 -1.39
C ALA A 29 3.52 -6.30 -1.52
N MET A 30 3.51 -6.91 -2.70
CA MET A 30 4.44 -8.00 -2.98
C MET A 30 5.81 -7.38 -3.25
N ALA A 31 6.83 -7.88 -2.54
CA ALA A 31 8.21 -7.53 -2.86
C ALA A 31 8.49 -8.01 -4.29
N GLN A 32 8.65 -7.07 -5.21
CA GLN A 32 9.11 -7.39 -6.56
C GLN A 32 10.60 -7.71 -6.45
N THR A 33 10.96 -8.99 -6.51
CA THR A 33 12.35 -9.47 -6.39
C THR A 33 13.12 -9.45 -7.71
N GLY A 34 12.77 -8.53 -8.63
CA GLY A 34 13.42 -8.37 -9.93
C GLY A 34 14.30 -7.11 -9.98
N PRO A 35 15.31 -7.07 -10.86
CA PRO A 35 16.06 -5.84 -11.10
C PRO A 35 15.13 -4.75 -11.65
N MET A 36 15.18 -3.55 -11.07
CA MET A 36 14.45 -2.39 -11.60
C MET A 36 15.10 -1.98 -12.94
N PRO A 37 14.33 -1.77 -14.02
CA PRO A 37 14.89 -1.48 -15.34
C PRO A 37 15.57 -0.11 -15.46
N GLY A 38 15.41 0.77 -14.46
CA GLY A 38 16.02 2.09 -14.38
C GLY A 38 15.81 2.71 -13.00
N ASP A 39 16.19 3.98 -12.84
CA ASP A 39 15.90 4.74 -11.62
C ASP A 39 14.37 4.89 -11.47
N PRO A 40 13.75 4.35 -10.39
CA PRO A 40 12.32 4.47 -10.19
C PRO A 40 11.85 5.91 -10.01
N PHE A 41 12.71 6.82 -9.56
CA PHE A 41 12.39 8.22 -9.33
C PHE A 41 12.86 9.13 -10.46
N SER A 42 12.87 8.62 -11.70
CA SER A 42 13.33 9.36 -12.90
C SER A 42 12.61 10.70 -13.14
N LEU A 43 11.38 10.85 -12.63
CA LEU A 43 10.59 12.08 -12.71
C LEU A 43 10.80 13.02 -11.51
N GLY A 44 11.68 12.63 -10.58
CA GLY A 44 12.02 13.37 -9.38
C GLY A 44 11.03 13.20 -8.22
N VAL A 45 11.24 14.05 -7.22
CA VAL A 45 10.43 14.17 -6.01
C VAL A 45 10.05 15.63 -5.87
N ALA A 46 8.80 15.90 -5.47
CA ALA A 46 8.28 17.25 -5.30
C ALA A 46 7.52 17.38 -3.98
N SER A 47 7.45 18.61 -3.47
CA SER A 47 6.62 18.99 -2.32
C SER A 47 5.74 20.20 -2.66
N GLY A 48 4.57 20.31 -2.04
CA GLY A 48 3.63 21.41 -2.31
C GLY A 48 2.51 21.53 -1.26
N ASP A 49 1.56 22.42 -1.54
CA ASP A 49 0.38 22.71 -0.73
C ASP A 49 0.65 22.79 0.79
N PRO A 50 1.53 23.72 1.23
CA PRO A 50 1.89 23.82 2.63
C PRO A 50 0.76 24.39 3.49
N THR A 51 0.63 23.85 4.70
CA THR A 51 -0.15 24.37 5.82
C THR A 51 0.79 24.62 7.01
N PRO A 52 0.35 25.32 8.08
CA PRO A 52 1.19 25.54 9.26
C PRO A 52 1.70 24.25 9.93
N ASP A 53 1.01 23.14 9.70
CA ASP A 53 1.24 21.83 10.32
C ASP A 53 1.65 20.73 9.33
N GLY A 54 1.82 21.03 8.05
CA GLY A 54 2.12 20.00 7.07
C GLY A 54 2.34 20.50 5.64
N PHE A 55 2.57 19.54 4.76
CA PHE A 55 2.73 19.73 3.33
C PHE A 55 2.48 18.42 2.60
N VAL A 56 2.27 18.48 1.29
CA VAL A 56 2.17 17.30 0.42
C VAL A 56 3.55 16.92 -0.07
N LEU A 57 3.92 15.65 0.06
CA LEU A 57 5.09 15.04 -0.58
C LEU A 57 4.60 14.13 -1.72
N TRP A 58 5.16 14.30 -2.91
CA TRP A 58 4.73 13.58 -4.11
C TRP A 58 5.90 13.02 -4.91
N THR A 59 5.71 11.81 -5.42
CA THR A 59 6.57 11.21 -6.44
C THR A 59 5.77 10.22 -7.29
N ARG A 60 6.31 9.86 -8.45
CA ARG A 60 5.77 8.82 -9.33
C ARG A 60 6.87 7.84 -9.70
N LEU A 61 6.62 6.55 -9.45
CA LEU A 61 7.52 5.48 -9.88
C LEU A 61 7.40 5.30 -11.40
N ALA A 62 8.45 5.62 -12.13
CA ALA A 62 8.48 5.48 -13.59
C ALA A 62 9.89 5.19 -14.13
N PRO A 63 10.45 3.98 -13.90
CA PRO A 63 11.74 3.58 -14.47
C PRO A 63 11.83 3.74 -15.99
N LEU A 64 10.70 3.56 -16.71
CA LEU A 64 10.57 3.76 -18.15
C LEU A 64 9.39 4.74 -18.40
N PRO A 65 9.60 6.07 -18.30
CA PRO A 65 8.52 7.05 -18.19
C PRO A 65 7.64 7.18 -19.45
N LEU A 66 8.11 6.70 -20.60
CA LEU A 66 7.37 6.70 -21.86
C LEU A 66 6.53 5.43 -22.07
N GLU A 67 6.77 4.38 -21.27
CA GLU A 67 6.01 3.13 -21.34
C GLU A 67 4.71 3.24 -20.52
N PRO A 68 3.68 2.43 -20.86
CA PRO A 68 2.49 2.28 -20.03
C PRO A 68 2.88 1.99 -18.58
N LEU A 69 2.16 2.62 -17.64
CA LEU A 69 2.41 2.48 -16.19
C LEU A 69 3.86 2.81 -15.75
N GLY A 70 4.63 3.55 -16.57
CA GLY A 70 6.02 3.89 -16.27
C GLY A 70 6.98 2.70 -16.39
N GLY A 71 6.59 1.64 -17.10
CA GLY A 71 7.37 0.39 -17.22
C GLY A 71 7.18 -0.58 -16.06
N LEU A 72 6.20 -0.33 -15.19
CA LEU A 72 5.83 -1.21 -14.08
C LEU A 72 4.52 -1.95 -14.38
N GLY A 73 4.27 -3.05 -13.69
CA GLY A 73 2.96 -3.71 -13.70
C GLY A 73 1.93 -2.96 -12.84
N GLU A 74 0.68 -3.41 -12.88
CA GLU A 74 -0.43 -2.84 -12.07
C GLU A 74 -0.36 -3.21 -10.58
N GLN A 75 0.63 -3.99 -10.18
CA GLN A 75 0.78 -4.44 -8.81
C GLN A 75 1.17 -3.26 -7.90
N PRO A 76 0.53 -3.11 -6.72
CA PRO A 76 0.93 -2.10 -5.75
C PRO A 76 2.39 -2.26 -5.33
N VAL A 77 3.14 -1.15 -5.31
CA VAL A 77 4.54 -1.10 -4.87
C VAL A 77 4.61 -0.29 -3.56
N ALA A 78 5.21 -0.87 -2.53
CA ALA A 78 5.45 -0.16 -1.28
C ALA A 78 6.54 0.90 -1.47
N VAL A 79 6.26 2.13 -1.02
CA VAL A 79 7.20 3.25 -1.02
C VAL A 79 7.32 3.78 0.40
N THR A 80 8.52 3.73 0.96
CA THR A 80 8.82 4.36 2.25
C THR A 80 9.08 5.84 2.05
N LEU A 81 8.48 6.68 2.88
CA LEU A 81 8.68 8.13 2.89
C LEU A 81 9.25 8.53 4.25
N GLU A 82 10.16 9.49 4.25
CA GLU A 82 10.81 10.01 5.45
C GLU A 82 10.86 11.54 5.41
N VAL A 83 10.75 12.17 6.57
CA VAL A 83 10.90 13.60 6.81
C VAL A 83 11.82 13.76 8.03
N ALA A 84 12.80 14.67 7.95
CA ALA A 84 13.85 14.87 8.96
C ALA A 84 13.85 16.29 9.53
#